data_AF-A0AA37M5P5-F1
#
_entry.id   AF-A0AA37M5P5-F1
#
_cell.length_a   1.000
_cell.length_b   1.000
_cell.length_c   1.000
_cell.angle_alpha   90.00
_cell.angle_beta   90.00
_cell.angle_gamma   90.00
#
_symmetry.space_group_name_H-M   'P 1'
#
loop_
_entity.id
_entity.type
_entity.pdbx_description
1 polymer ?
#
loop_
_entity_poly.entity_id
_entity_poly.type
_entity_poly.pdbx_seq_one_letter_code
_entity_poly.pdbx_strand_id
1 'polypeptide(L)'
;MEAMAEYGACARLTLEEAAGLVALPGKLGEHGSQVAAMVARGEIGRVRAYCETDCLNLFVLYLRWAHLTGKTSPEAHDAAVDGLIWYLGAERLARPHLGVFVDAWRRATESRPAFVSRPPRSWPDVAG
;
A
#
# COMPACT_ATOMS: atom_id res chain seq x y z
N MET A 1 -13.81 -3.08 -1.39
CA MET A 1 -14.06 -1.93 -2.29
C MET A 1 -15.54 -1.56 -2.43
N GLU A 2 -16.49 -2.34 -1.90
CA GLU A 2 -17.92 -1.99 -1.87
C GLU A 2 -18.21 -0.57 -1.38
N ALA A 3 -17.61 -0.16 -0.26
CA ALA A 3 -17.84 1.17 0.30
C ALA A 3 -17.32 2.32 -0.58
N MET A 4 -16.33 2.09 -1.44
CA MET A 4 -15.84 3.08 -2.41
C MET A 4 -16.66 3.12 -3.69
N ALA A 5 -17.54 2.13 -3.88
CA ALA A 5 -18.43 2.02 -5.03
C ALA A 5 -19.90 2.31 -4.65
N GLU A 6 -20.12 2.92 -3.48
CA GLU A 6 -21.44 3.12 -2.86
C GLU A 6 -22.32 1.86 -2.93
N TYR A 7 -21.72 0.70 -2.63
CA TYR A 7 -22.38 -0.61 -2.69
C TYR A 7 -22.99 -0.94 -4.08
N GLY A 8 -22.35 -0.47 -5.16
CA GLY A 8 -22.73 -0.71 -6.54
C GLY A 8 -23.44 0.45 -7.24
N ALA A 9 -23.61 1.60 -6.58
CA ALA A 9 -24.17 2.80 -7.21
C ALA A 9 -23.19 3.47 -8.19
N CYS A 10 -21.89 3.19 -8.09
CA CYS A 10 -20.90 3.60 -9.08
C CYS A 10 -19.94 2.46 -9.46
N ALA A 11 -19.11 2.69 -10.48
CA ALA A 11 -18.19 1.68 -10.99
C ALA A 11 -17.17 1.26 -9.92
N ARG A 12 -16.94 -0.05 -9.79
CA ARG A 12 -15.91 -0.57 -8.90
C ARG A 12 -14.54 -0.39 -9.55
N LEU A 13 -13.65 0.32 -8.87
CA LEU A 13 -12.22 0.27 -9.17
C LEU A 13 -11.64 -1.08 -8.76
N THR A 14 -10.58 -1.52 -9.42
CA THR A 14 -9.68 -2.57 -8.93
C THR A 14 -8.76 -2.02 -7.83
N LEU A 15 -8.12 -2.90 -7.04
CA LEU A 15 -7.16 -2.46 -6.03
C LEU A 15 -5.99 -1.71 -6.67
N GLU A 16 -5.57 -2.13 -7.86
CA GLU A 16 -4.47 -1.52 -8.58
C GLU A 16 -4.82 -0.12 -9.09
N GLU A 17 -6.01 0.06 -9.67
CA GLU A 17 -6.50 1.38 -10.05
C GLU A 17 -6.62 2.31 -8.84
N ALA A 18 -7.21 1.81 -7.74
CA ALA A 18 -7.37 2.59 -6.52
C ALA A 18 -6.02 2.96 -5.89
N ALA A 19 -5.05 2.04 -5.87
CA ALA A 19 -3.70 2.28 -5.39
C ALA A 19 -2.98 3.35 -6.23
N GLY A 20 -3.08 3.27 -7.56
CA GLY A 20 -2.47 4.24 -8.47
C GLY A 20 -3.00 5.68 -8.26
N LEU A 21 -4.28 5.84 -7.91
CA LEU A 21 -4.88 7.15 -7.62
C LEU A 21 -4.28 7.84 -6.39
N VAL A 22 -3.85 7.06 -5.39
CA VAL A 22 -3.30 7.58 -4.13
C VAL A 22 -1.76 7.48 -4.05
N ALA A 23 -1.11 7.30 -5.19
CA ALA A 23 0.35 7.16 -5.32
C ALA A 23 0.95 6.02 -4.46
N LEU A 24 0.23 4.91 -4.37
CA LEU A 24 0.77 3.64 -3.92
C LEU A 24 1.45 2.90 -5.09
N PRO A 25 2.38 1.99 -4.81
CA PRO A 25 3.12 1.27 -5.84
C PRO A 25 2.24 0.32 -6.67
N GLY A 26 1.04 -0.04 -6.19
CA GLY A 26 0.18 -1.01 -6.87
C GLY A 26 0.78 -2.41 -6.82
N LYS A 27 0.56 -3.22 -7.87
CA LYS A 27 1.10 -4.59 -7.93
C LYS A 27 2.58 -4.58 -8.30
N LEU A 28 3.41 -5.23 -7.48
CA LEU A 28 4.86 -5.35 -7.69
C LEU A 28 5.23 -6.59 -8.53
N GLY A 29 4.47 -6.86 -9.59
CA GLY A 29 4.77 -7.88 -10.61
C GLY A 29 3.91 -9.14 -10.59
N GLU A 30 3.39 -9.55 -9.43
CA GLU A 30 2.53 -10.74 -9.33
C GLU A 30 1.04 -10.38 -9.44
N HIS A 31 0.26 -11.31 -9.99
CA HIS A 31 -1.20 -11.15 -10.17
C HIS A 31 -1.94 -12.32 -9.51
N GLY A 32 -3.12 -12.06 -8.93
CA GLY A 32 -3.92 -13.08 -8.26
C GLY A 32 -4.26 -14.30 -9.13
N SER A 33 -4.34 -14.13 -10.45
CA SER A 33 -4.53 -15.22 -11.41
C SER A 33 -3.37 -16.22 -11.45
N GLN A 34 -2.17 -15.84 -10.98
CA GLN A 34 -0.99 -16.67 -10.97
C GLN A 34 -0.83 -17.49 -9.69
N VAL A 35 -1.64 -17.22 -8.65
CA VAL A 35 -1.53 -17.86 -7.32
C VAL A 35 -1.63 -19.37 -7.42
N ALA A 36 -2.64 -19.90 -8.12
CA ALA A 36 -2.81 -21.35 -8.26
C ALA A 36 -1.59 -22.02 -8.91
N ALA A 37 -1.04 -21.39 -9.94
CA ALA A 37 0.16 -21.90 -10.62
C ALA A 37 1.42 -21.80 -9.74
N MET A 38 1.59 -20.71 -8.98
CA MET A 38 2.69 -20.56 -8.02
C MET A 38 2.62 -21.63 -6.91
N VAL A 39 1.44 -21.88 -6.36
CA VAL A 39 1.23 -22.94 -5.35
C VAL A 39 1.56 -24.31 -5.93
N ALA A 40 1.10 -24.61 -7.15
CA ALA A 40 1.41 -25.88 -7.82
C ALA A 40 2.93 -26.07 -8.06
N ARG A 41 3.68 -24.98 -8.22
CA ARG A 41 5.15 -24.99 -8.33
C ARG A 41 5.88 -24.97 -6.98
N GLY A 42 5.16 -24.98 -5.85
CA GLY A 42 5.74 -24.91 -4.51
C GLY A 42 6.27 -23.53 -4.10
N GLU A 43 5.93 -22.47 -4.84
CA GLU A 43 6.43 -21.10 -4.66
C GLU A 43 5.68 -20.33 -3.55
N ILE A 44 5.45 -20.97 -2.40
CA ILE A 44 4.63 -20.42 -1.31
C ILE A 44 5.19 -19.10 -0.76
N GLY A 45 6.52 -18.95 -0.74
CA GLY A 45 7.16 -17.69 -0.32
C GLY A 45 6.77 -16.51 -1.20
N ARG A 46 6.67 -16.70 -2.52
CA ARG A 46 6.22 -15.67 -3.47
C ARG A 46 4.76 -15.33 -3.28
N VAL A 47 3.91 -16.34 -3.07
CA VAL A 47 2.48 -16.14 -2.77
C VAL A 47 2.30 -15.30 -1.50
N ARG A 48 3.04 -15.61 -0.44
CA ARG A 48 3.00 -14.84 0.82
C ARG A 48 3.43 -13.38 0.60
N ALA A 49 4.57 -13.17 -0.07
CA ALA A 49 5.06 -11.83 -0.38
C ALA A 49 4.04 -11.01 -1.18
N TYR A 50 3.43 -11.62 -2.21
CA TYR A 50 2.36 -11.01 -3.00
C TYR A 50 1.17 -10.62 -2.13
N CYS A 51 0.61 -11.57 -1.36
CA CYS A 51 -0.55 -11.30 -0.50
C CYS A 51 -0.25 -10.22 0.54
N GLU A 52 0.95 -10.19 1.11
CA GLU A 52 1.36 -9.14 2.04
C GLU A 52 1.40 -7.77 1.36
N THR A 53 1.95 -7.65 0.15
CA THR A 53 1.97 -6.38 -0.58
C THR A 53 0.58 -5.89 -0.98
N ASP A 54 -0.35 -6.79 -1.32
CA ASP A 54 -1.75 -6.42 -1.59
C ASP A 54 -2.45 -5.94 -0.31
N CYS A 55 -2.19 -6.58 0.84
CA CYS A 55 -2.68 -6.10 2.14
C CYS A 55 -2.14 -4.71 2.49
N LEU A 56 -0.87 -4.42 2.19
CA LEU A 56 -0.27 -3.10 2.40
C LEU A 56 -0.93 -2.03 1.53
N ASN A 57 -1.14 -2.31 0.24
CA ASN A 57 -1.88 -1.41 -0.66
C ASN A 57 -3.28 -1.12 -0.11
N LEU A 58 -4.01 -2.17 0.29
CA LEU A 58 -5.35 -2.02 0.84
C LEU A 58 -5.35 -1.21 2.15
N PHE A 59 -4.38 -1.43 3.02
CA PHE A 59 -4.29 -0.73 4.31
C PHE A 59 -4.06 0.77 4.13
N VAL A 60 -3.11 1.18 3.29
CA VAL A 60 -2.88 2.61 3.04
C VAL A 60 -4.05 3.25 2.29
N LEU A 61 -4.67 2.53 1.34
CA LEU A 61 -5.90 2.99 0.70
C LEU A 61 -7.02 3.19 1.74
N TYR A 62 -7.14 2.28 2.70
CA TYR A 62 -8.08 2.42 3.81
C TYR A 62 -7.77 3.65 4.67
N LEU A 63 -6.51 3.93 5.02
CA LEU A 63 -6.16 5.13 5.76
C LEU A 63 -6.63 6.39 5.03
N ARG A 64 -6.37 6.47 3.72
CA ARG A 64 -6.82 7.60 2.89
C ARG A 64 -8.33 7.72 2.87
N TRP A 65 -9.05 6.60 2.67
CA TRP A 65 -10.51 6.57 2.69
C TRP A 65 -11.08 6.95 4.07
N ALA A 66 -10.49 6.47 5.15
CA ALA A 66 -10.89 6.81 6.51
C ALA A 66 -10.75 8.30 6.76
N HIS A 67 -9.68 8.93 6.25
CA HIS A 67 -9.50 10.38 6.34
C HIS A 67 -10.56 11.13 5.53
N LEU A 68 -10.75 10.76 4.25
CA LEU A 68 -11.72 11.42 3.35
C LEU A 68 -13.17 11.28 3.83
N THR A 69 -13.47 10.25 4.63
CA THR A 69 -14.80 10.02 5.21
C THR A 69 -14.92 10.48 6.67
N GLY A 70 -13.96 11.26 7.17
CA GLY A 70 -13.99 11.88 8.51
C GLY A 70 -13.80 10.92 9.68
N LYS A 71 -13.36 9.67 9.45
CA LYS A 71 -13.11 8.67 10.50
C LYS A 71 -11.75 8.85 11.20
N THR A 72 -10.84 9.59 10.58
CA THR A 72 -9.53 9.92 11.18
C THR A 72 -9.13 11.36 10.84
N SER A 73 -8.38 12.00 11.73
CA SER A 73 -7.79 13.31 11.47
C SER A 73 -6.60 13.20 10.49
N PRO A 74 -6.19 14.30 9.84
CA PRO A 74 -4.95 14.36 9.07
C PRO A 74 -3.72 13.90 9.87
N GLU A 75 -3.60 14.30 11.12
CA GLU A 75 -2.45 14.01 11.98
C GLU A 75 -2.40 12.52 12.35
N ALA A 76 -3.55 11.94 12.69
CA ALA A 76 -3.65 10.51 12.99
C ALA A 76 -3.41 9.64 11.74
N HIS A 77 -3.87 10.09 10.56
CA HIS A 77 -3.52 9.47 9.28
C HIS A 77 -2.00 9.46 9.08
N ASP A 78 -1.35 10.62 9.23
CA ASP A 78 0.08 10.76 8.96
C ASP A 78 0.94 9.99 9.96
N ALA A 79 0.53 9.93 11.23
CA ALA A 79 1.16 9.08 12.23
C ALA A 79 1.07 7.58 11.88
N ALA A 80 -0.07 7.13 11.35
CA ALA A 80 -0.23 5.73 10.91
C ALA A 80 0.62 5.41 9.67
N VAL A 81 0.71 6.34 8.71
CA VAL A 81 1.60 6.22 7.54
C VAL A 81 3.06 6.17 7.97
N ASP A 82 3.49 7.04 8.87
CA ASP A 82 4.86 7.02 9.42
C ASP A 82 5.19 5.70 10.09
N GLY A 83 4.31 5.24 11.00
CA GLY A 83 4.51 3.98 11.71
C GLY A 83 4.64 2.80 10.75
N LEU A 84 3.85 2.80 9.68
CA LEU A 84 3.95 1.79 8.63
C LEU A 84 5.28 1.86 7.88
N ILE A 85 5.70 3.05 7.45
CA ILE A 85 6.98 3.24 6.74
C ILE A 85 8.14 2.77 7.63
N TRP A 86 8.13 3.11 8.92
CA TRP A 86 9.13 2.67 9.88
C TRP A 86 9.16 1.14 10.01
N TYR A 87 7.99 0.51 10.18
CA TYR A 87 7.87 -0.94 10.28
C TYR A 87 8.42 -1.65 9.04
N LEU A 88 8.04 -1.17 7.84
CA LEU A 88 8.52 -1.75 6.58
C LEU A 88 10.04 -1.60 6.43
N GLY A 89 10.60 -0.46 6.88
CA GLY A 89 12.04 -0.25 6.93
C GLY A 89 12.73 -1.23 7.87
N ALA A 90 12.25 -1.38 9.10
CA ALA A 90 12.83 -2.28 10.10
C ALA A 90 12.80 -3.75 9.67
N GLU A 91 11.74 -4.17 8.97
CA GLU A 91 11.56 -5.57 8.55
C GLU A 91 12.29 -5.93 7.25
N ARG A 92 12.82 -4.95 6.52
CA ARG A 92 13.27 -5.14 5.13
C ARG A 92 14.37 -6.18 4.96
N LEU A 93 15.24 -6.35 5.96
CA LEU A 93 16.34 -7.33 5.90
C LEU A 93 15.82 -8.76 6.02
N ALA A 94 14.83 -9.00 6.89
CA ALA A 94 14.21 -10.31 7.06
C ALA A 94 13.18 -10.61 5.95
N ARG A 95 12.53 -9.57 5.42
CA ARG A 95 11.42 -9.66 4.44
C ARG A 95 11.68 -8.69 3.28
N PRO A 96 12.53 -9.06 2.31
CA PRO A 96 13.00 -8.16 1.26
C PRO A 96 11.90 -7.50 0.42
N HIS A 97 10.76 -8.18 0.20
CA HIS A 97 9.62 -7.64 -0.53
C HIS A 97 9.00 -6.40 0.14
N LEU A 98 9.11 -6.28 1.47
CA LEU A 98 8.69 -5.07 2.19
C LEU A 98 9.60 -3.88 1.87
N GLY A 99 10.91 -4.13 1.75
CA GLY A 99 11.88 -3.15 1.28
C GLY A 99 11.57 -2.67 -0.15
N VAL A 100 11.31 -3.63 -1.06
CA VAL A 100 10.91 -3.31 -2.44
C VAL A 100 9.64 -2.45 -2.46
N PHE A 101 8.65 -2.79 -1.61
CA PHE A 101 7.41 -2.04 -1.50
C PHE A 101 7.62 -0.60 -1.03
N VAL A 102 8.34 -0.39 0.08
CA VAL A 102 8.55 0.95 0.64
C VAL A 102 9.38 1.84 -0.30
N ASP A 103 10.36 1.26 -1.00
CA ASP A 103 11.15 1.99 -2.00
C ASP A 103 10.31 2.38 -3.22
N ALA A 104 9.42 1.48 -3.68
CA ALA A 104 8.50 1.77 -4.78
C ALA A 104 7.46 2.81 -4.38
N TRP A 105 6.94 2.74 -3.15
CA TRP A 105 6.01 3.73 -2.61
C TRP A 105 6.65 5.12 -2.51
N ARG A 106 7.90 5.19 -2.04
CA ARG A 106 8.69 6.44 -2.01
C ARG A 106 8.76 7.09 -3.39
N ARG A 107 9.12 6.32 -4.42
CA ARG A 107 9.16 6.81 -5.81
C ARG A 107 7.79 7.28 -6.32
N ALA A 108 6.73 6.51 -6.08
CA ALA A 108 5.39 6.88 -6.51
C ALA A 108 4.95 8.24 -5.92
N THR A 109 5.37 8.54 -4.70
CA THR A 109 5.01 9.77 -3.99
C THR A 109 5.83 11.00 -4.38
N GLU A 110 6.77 10.88 -5.32
CA GLU A 110 7.42 12.04 -5.93
C GLU A 110 6.43 12.92 -6.71
N SER A 111 5.33 12.31 -7.19
CA SER A 111 4.27 12.97 -7.95
C SER A 111 3.09 13.44 -7.10
N ARG A 112 2.80 12.76 -5.97
CA ARG A 112 1.69 13.06 -5.04
C ARG A 112 2.09 12.70 -3.60
N PRO A 113 1.70 13.47 -2.58
CA PRO A 113 2.18 13.25 -1.22
C PRO A 113 1.61 11.96 -0.58
N ALA A 114 2.45 11.23 0.16
CA ALA A 114 2.01 10.13 1.03
C ALA A 114 1.18 10.63 2.24
N PHE A 115 1.47 11.85 2.68
CA PHE A 115 0.93 12.48 3.89
C PHE A 115 -0.20 13.46 3.55
N VAL A 116 -1.12 13.69 4.49
CA VAL A 116 -2.22 14.66 4.38
C VAL A 116 -1.77 16.05 4.80
N SER A 117 -1.19 16.17 6.00
CA SER A 117 -0.92 17.47 6.64
C SER A 117 0.53 17.92 6.46
N ARG A 118 1.40 17.08 5.89
CA ARG A 118 2.82 17.37 5.70
C ARG A 118 3.17 17.78 4.27
N PRO A 119 4.27 18.53 4.09
CA PRO A 119 4.77 18.84 2.76
C PRO A 119 5.05 17.57 1.94
N PRO A 120 4.85 17.61 0.60
CA PRO A 120 5.35 16.57 -0.28
C PRO A 120 6.83 16.32 -0.01
N ARG A 121 7.24 15.05 0.10
CA ARG A 121 8.62 14.58 0.40
C ARG A 121 9.06 14.60 1.87
N SER A 122 8.15 14.72 2.84
CA SER A 122 8.45 14.55 4.27
C SER A 122 8.64 13.09 4.71
N TRP A 123 9.30 12.27 3.89
CA TRP A 123 9.51 10.85 4.20
C TRP A 123 10.45 10.69 5.41
N PRO A 124 10.13 9.83 6.39
CA PRO A 124 11.03 9.56 7.49
C PRO A 124 12.29 8.81 6.98
N ASP A 125 13.40 9.02 7.68
CA ASP A 125 14.59 8.20 7.50
C ASP A 125 14.27 6.77 7.98
N VAL A 126 14.18 5.85 7.02
CA VAL A 126 14.11 4.42 7.28
C VAL A 126 15.54 3.92 7.42
N ALA A 127 15.90 3.48 8.62
CA ALA A 127 17.20 2.83 8.86
C ALA A 127 17.37 1.64 7.90
N GLY A 128 18.50 1.61 7.20
CA GLY A 128 18.89 0.55 6.27
C GLY A 128 19.50 -0.65 6.98
#